data_AF-C9RRN2-F1
#
_entry.id   AF-C9RRN2-F1
#
_cell.length_a   1.000
_cell.length_b   1.000
_cell.length_c   1.000
_cell.angle_alpha   90.00
_cell.angle_beta   90.00
_cell.angle_gamma   90.00
#
_symmetry.space_group_name_H-M   'P 1'
#
loop_
_entity.id
_entity.type
_entity.pdbx_description
1 polymer ?
#
loop_
_entity_poly.entity_id
_entity_poly.type
_entity_poly.pdbx_seq_one_letter_code
_entity_poly.pdbx_strand_id
1 'polypeptide(L)'
;MEKKVKTFGFEKMLAVLVVAFACECMWGCSDDVTFEWERTRRNAKVIGFVDDSLVMVGDYRFWLESKETWNGGRYDDEDAGNPRLCVYNYRVQEDGPRWCDSVSELHSSSWFYGQLTDSVVWGSGLPNSIKLWKIGEKPHELKLNPEFEGCSKKVDARRIHEWVDGKFIVLGTASVNGKTLENAFFAPEYGDEYCQYAVLDTLKRIVTYKRLEKDLEWIRKCDDLKAIGEDVYCLFLDKRLFNVYVAVNSEIKDSLMKETFKLNRFANVAFIGSYMNIYQSLCAFGNGWHKWITNFNSQGISFGDGNGDYITYE
;
A
#
# COMPACT_ATOMS: atom_id res chain seq x y z
N MET A 1 -23.10 26.82 -89.07
CA MET A 1 -23.31 25.64 -88.22
C MET A 1 -22.20 25.68 -87.18
N GLU A 2 -22.46 26.17 -85.98
CA GLU A 2 -21.53 26.09 -84.84
C GLU A 2 -22.33 26.32 -83.55
N LYS A 3 -22.61 25.24 -82.81
CA LYS A 3 -23.21 25.29 -81.48
C LYS A 3 -22.11 25.63 -80.47
N LYS A 4 -22.08 26.86 -79.98
CA LYS A 4 -21.33 27.21 -78.76
C LYS A 4 -22.11 26.68 -77.55
N VAL A 5 -21.68 25.53 -77.03
CA VAL A 5 -22.08 25.04 -75.70
C VAL A 5 -21.54 26.06 -74.69
N LYS A 6 -22.43 26.78 -74.01
CA LYS A 6 -22.06 27.66 -72.89
C LYS A 6 -21.56 26.77 -71.74
N THR A 7 -20.25 26.68 -71.58
CA THR A 7 -19.52 26.22 -70.38
C THR A 7 -19.72 27.21 -69.23
N PHE A 8 -20.97 27.39 -68.80
CA PHE A 8 -21.32 28.26 -67.67
C PHE A 8 -22.34 27.53 -66.83
N GLY A 9 -21.87 26.64 -65.96
CA GLY A 9 -22.73 25.89 -65.06
C GLY A 9 -22.07 24.75 -64.32
N PHE A 10 -20.94 24.21 -64.81
CA PHE A 10 -20.32 23.03 -64.19
C PHE A 10 -19.40 23.38 -63.02
N GLU A 11 -18.57 24.43 -63.15
CA GLU A 11 -17.61 24.81 -62.10
C GLU A 11 -18.27 25.38 -60.84
N LYS A 12 -19.34 26.17 -61.00
CA LYS A 12 -20.10 26.71 -59.85
C LYS A 12 -20.94 25.64 -59.14
N MET A 13 -21.37 24.59 -59.86
CA MET A 13 -22.11 23.48 -59.28
C MET A 13 -21.18 22.49 -58.56
N LEU A 14 -19.96 22.28 -59.07
CA LEU A 14 -18.89 21.54 -58.39
C LEU A 14 -18.42 22.25 -57.11
N ALA A 15 -18.25 23.57 -57.15
CA ALA A 15 -17.83 24.34 -55.97
C ALA A 15 -18.87 24.28 -54.83
N VAL A 16 -20.17 24.33 -55.15
CA VAL A 16 -21.24 24.20 -54.16
C VAL A 16 -21.34 22.78 -53.60
N LEU A 17 -21.12 21.75 -54.42
CA LEU A 17 -21.06 20.34 -53.97
C LEU A 17 -19.86 20.05 -53.06
N VAL A 18 -18.68 20.62 -53.36
CA VAL A 18 -17.48 20.47 -52.52
C VAL A 18 -17.63 21.18 -51.18
N VAL A 19 -18.30 22.34 -51.13
CA VAL A 19 -18.57 23.06 -49.87
C VAL A 19 -19.66 22.39 -49.04
N ALA A 20 -20.68 21.79 -49.68
CA ALA A 20 -21.72 21.02 -48.98
C ALA A 20 -21.17 19.71 -48.39
N PHE A 21 -20.34 18.96 -49.13
CA PHE A 21 -19.64 17.79 -48.59
C PHE A 21 -18.61 18.16 -47.52
N ALA A 22 -17.92 19.30 -47.65
CA ALA A 22 -17.00 19.77 -46.62
C ALA A 22 -17.73 20.19 -45.32
N CYS A 23 -19.00 20.62 -45.39
CA CYS A 23 -19.79 20.94 -44.21
C CYS A 23 -20.38 19.71 -43.52
N GLU A 24 -20.69 18.62 -44.25
CA GLU A 24 -21.10 17.34 -43.65
C GLU A 24 -19.90 16.52 -43.13
N CYS A 25 -18.70 16.66 -43.72
CA CYS A 25 -17.48 16.06 -43.17
C CYS A 25 -16.91 16.80 -41.95
N MET A 26 -17.54 17.91 -41.52
CA MET A 26 -17.19 18.65 -40.29
C MET A 26 -18.26 18.56 -39.20
N TRP A 27 -19.29 17.72 -39.36
CA TRP A 27 -20.00 17.16 -38.21
C TRP A 27 -19.05 16.17 -37.55
N GLY A 28 -18.25 16.73 -36.64
CA GLY A 28 -17.24 16.01 -35.90
C GLY A 28 -17.83 14.75 -35.31
N CYS A 29 -17.18 13.63 -35.63
CA CYS A 29 -17.05 12.53 -34.69
C CYS A 29 -16.34 13.09 -33.45
N SER A 30 -17.07 13.80 -32.59
CA SER A 30 -16.70 13.94 -31.20
C SER A 30 -16.95 12.55 -30.62
N ASP A 31 -15.89 11.77 -30.46
CA ASP A 31 -15.93 10.67 -29.51
C ASP A 31 -16.20 11.34 -28.17
N ASP A 32 -17.48 11.39 -27.74
CA ASP A 32 -17.85 12.03 -26.50
C ASP A 32 -17.18 11.26 -25.37
N VAL A 33 -16.11 11.87 -24.83
CA VAL A 33 -15.39 11.36 -23.66
C VAL A 33 -15.95 12.08 -22.45
N THR A 34 -16.63 11.33 -21.59
CA THR A 34 -17.06 11.81 -20.27
C THR A 34 -16.13 11.25 -19.21
N PHE A 35 -15.60 12.11 -18.35
CA PHE A 35 -14.73 11.73 -17.25
C PHE A 35 -15.36 12.20 -15.94
N GLU A 36 -15.61 11.27 -15.03
CA GLU A 36 -16.21 11.57 -13.74
C GLU A 36 -15.46 10.89 -12.60
N TRP A 37 -15.03 11.68 -11.62
CA TRP A 37 -14.61 11.14 -10.33
C TRP A 37 -15.84 10.70 -9.54
N GLU A 38 -15.80 9.51 -8.95
CA GLU A 38 -16.82 9.06 -8.01
C GLU A 38 -17.01 10.08 -6.88
N ARG A 39 -18.24 10.29 -6.41
CA ARG A 39 -18.51 11.26 -5.33
C ARG A 39 -17.89 10.86 -4.01
N THR A 40 -17.79 9.56 -3.75
CA THR A 40 -17.26 9.00 -2.51
C THR A 40 -15.86 8.44 -2.70
N ARG A 41 -15.11 8.40 -1.61
CA ARG A 41 -13.82 7.69 -1.55
C ARG A 41 -14.07 6.26 -1.09
N ARG A 42 -13.22 5.34 -1.52
CA ARG A 42 -13.31 3.91 -1.19
C ARG A 42 -11.96 3.37 -0.74
N ASN A 43 -11.96 2.13 -0.25
CA ASN A 43 -10.77 1.43 0.21
C ASN A 43 -10.04 2.12 1.37
N ALA A 44 -10.79 2.75 2.27
CA ALA A 44 -10.25 3.25 3.53
C ALA A 44 -9.60 2.09 4.30
N LYS A 45 -8.32 2.24 4.62
CA LYS A 45 -7.51 1.24 5.32
C LYS A 45 -6.62 1.90 6.35
N VAL A 46 -6.56 1.33 7.55
CA VAL A 46 -5.57 1.70 8.58
C VAL A 46 -4.17 1.36 8.09
N ILE A 47 -3.29 2.36 8.03
CA ILE A 47 -1.91 2.22 7.56
C ILE A 47 -0.93 2.16 8.72
N GLY A 48 -1.24 2.86 9.82
CA GLY A 48 -0.37 2.97 10.98
C GLY A 48 -1.01 3.73 12.13
N PHE A 49 -0.30 3.79 13.25
CA PHE A 49 -0.70 4.53 14.44
C PHE A 49 0.35 5.57 14.81
N VAL A 50 -0.09 6.72 15.28
CA VAL A 50 0.79 7.80 15.73
C VAL A 50 0.61 7.94 17.24
N ASP A 51 1.73 7.83 17.96
CA ASP A 51 1.75 7.81 19.42
C ASP A 51 0.75 6.79 19.99
N ASP A 52 -0.11 7.25 20.89
CA ASP A 52 -1.05 6.44 21.65
C ASP A 52 -2.51 6.69 21.29
N SER A 53 -2.84 7.71 20.50
CA SER A 53 -4.22 8.20 20.35
C SER A 53 -4.64 8.48 18.91
N LEU A 54 -3.72 8.44 17.96
CA LEU A 54 -3.97 8.79 16.57
C LEU A 54 -3.76 7.60 15.63
N VAL A 55 -4.50 7.59 14.54
CA VAL A 55 -4.45 6.55 13.51
C VAL A 55 -4.34 7.18 12.13
N MET A 56 -3.46 6.64 11.30
CA MET A 56 -3.32 7.01 9.89
C MET A 56 -4.20 6.10 9.04
N VAL A 57 -5.07 6.71 8.23
CA VAL A 57 -5.95 6.00 7.30
C VAL A 57 -5.69 6.50 5.89
N GLY A 58 -5.44 5.56 4.97
CA GLY A 58 -5.30 5.82 3.54
C GLY A 58 -6.56 5.40 2.79
N ASP A 59 -7.00 6.20 1.82
CA ASP A 59 -8.10 5.88 0.90
C ASP A 59 -7.82 6.37 -0.52
N TYR A 60 -8.67 5.98 -1.47
CA TYR A 60 -8.57 6.39 -2.87
C TYR A 60 -9.91 6.92 -3.38
N ARG A 61 -9.85 7.72 -4.44
CA ARG A 61 -11.02 8.11 -5.22
C ARG A 61 -11.00 7.37 -6.55
N PHE A 62 -12.11 6.77 -6.93
CA PHE A 62 -12.22 6.10 -8.21
C PHE A 62 -12.72 7.09 -9.27
N TRP A 63 -12.42 6.83 -10.53
CA TRP A 63 -12.97 7.56 -11.66
C TRP A 63 -13.45 6.58 -12.74
N LEU A 64 -14.40 7.06 -13.54
CA LEU A 64 -14.93 6.39 -14.72
C LEU A 64 -14.75 7.32 -15.91
N GLU A 65 -14.13 6.82 -16.97
CA GLU A 65 -14.04 7.46 -18.28
C GLU A 65 -14.87 6.66 -19.27
N SER A 66 -15.91 7.27 -19.82
CA SER A 66 -16.76 6.67 -20.84
C SER A 66 -16.48 7.34 -22.18
N LYS A 67 -16.13 6.53 -23.18
CA LYS A 67 -15.87 6.93 -24.57
C LYS A 67 -16.93 6.32 -25.48
N GLU A 68 -17.63 7.16 -26.22
CA GLU A 68 -18.38 6.69 -27.38
C GLU A 68 -17.42 6.45 -28.55
N THR A 69 -17.60 5.35 -29.25
CA THR A 69 -16.82 4.99 -30.43
C THR A 69 -17.64 5.26 -31.68
N TRP A 70 -16.95 5.50 -32.80
CA TRP A 70 -17.55 5.83 -34.10
C TRP A 70 -18.65 4.88 -34.62
N ASN A 71 -18.76 3.65 -34.09
CA ASN A 71 -19.81 2.69 -34.46
C ASN A 71 -20.97 2.61 -33.44
N GLY A 72 -21.08 3.56 -32.52
CA GLY A 72 -22.07 3.57 -31.44
C GLY A 72 -21.76 2.59 -30.31
N GLY A 73 -20.57 2.00 -30.29
CA GLY A 73 -20.08 1.22 -29.15
C GLY A 73 -19.64 2.15 -28.02
N ARG A 74 -19.86 1.73 -26.77
CA ARG A 74 -19.37 2.42 -25.58
C ARG A 74 -18.19 1.66 -24.99
N TYR A 75 -17.12 2.38 -24.69
CA TYR A 75 -15.97 1.86 -23.96
C TYR A 75 -15.86 2.61 -22.64
N ASP A 76 -15.93 1.87 -21.54
CA ASP A 76 -15.78 2.40 -20.19
C ASP A 76 -14.44 1.94 -19.63
N ASP A 77 -13.66 2.88 -19.12
CA ASP A 77 -12.43 2.64 -18.38
C ASP A 77 -12.58 3.15 -16.94
N GLU A 78 -12.10 2.40 -15.98
CA GLU A 78 -12.18 2.76 -14.56
C GLU A 78 -10.85 2.48 -13.87
N ASP A 79 -10.44 3.39 -13.00
CA ASP A 79 -9.28 3.18 -12.14
C ASP A 79 -9.44 3.92 -10.80
N ALA A 80 -8.58 3.57 -9.85
CA ALA A 80 -8.39 4.32 -8.63
C ALA A 80 -7.31 5.38 -8.86
N GLY A 81 -7.52 6.56 -8.28
CA GLY A 81 -6.53 7.63 -8.21
C GLY A 81 -6.73 8.46 -6.96
N ASN A 82 -6.17 9.65 -6.98
CA ASN A 82 -6.34 10.67 -5.95
C ASN A 82 -6.22 10.12 -4.50
N PRO A 83 -5.11 9.46 -4.15
CA PRO A 83 -4.91 8.89 -2.82
C PRO A 83 -4.96 9.99 -1.76
N ARG A 84 -5.58 9.69 -0.62
CA ARG A 84 -5.66 10.61 0.52
C ARG A 84 -5.18 9.90 1.78
N LEU A 85 -4.35 10.59 2.55
CA LEU A 85 -3.92 10.18 3.88
C LEU A 85 -4.61 11.10 4.89
N CYS A 86 -5.29 10.51 5.86
CA CYS A 86 -5.96 11.22 6.94
C CYS A 86 -5.52 10.69 8.30
N VAL A 87 -5.55 11.56 9.31
CA VAL A 87 -5.25 11.23 10.71
C VAL A 87 -6.49 11.46 11.55
N TYR A 88 -6.91 10.41 12.26
CA TYR A 88 -8.07 10.43 13.14
C TYR A 88 -7.65 10.18 14.59
N ASN A 89 -8.46 10.65 15.54
CA ASN A 89 -8.33 10.30 16.94
C ASN A 89 -9.16 9.04 17.24
N TYR A 90 -8.53 7.89 17.38
CA TYR A 90 -9.28 6.66 17.60
C TYR A 90 -9.71 6.45 19.06
N ARG A 91 -9.38 7.37 19.97
CA ARG A 91 -9.78 7.33 21.39
C ARG A 91 -10.95 8.22 21.74
N VAL A 92 -11.26 9.22 20.91
CA VAL A 92 -12.38 10.15 21.12
C VAL A 92 -13.06 10.38 19.78
N GLN A 93 -14.39 10.24 19.75
CA GLN A 93 -15.17 10.59 18.57
C GLN A 93 -15.04 12.10 18.31
N GLU A 94 -14.44 12.45 17.18
CA GLU A 94 -14.30 13.82 16.68
C GLU A 94 -15.15 13.98 15.41
N ASP A 95 -15.48 15.22 15.05
CA ASP A 95 -16.20 15.56 13.82
C ASP A 95 -15.25 15.54 12.61
N GLY A 96 -14.70 14.35 12.34
CA GLY A 96 -13.80 14.09 11.23
C GLY A 96 -12.31 14.00 11.60
N PRO A 97 -11.43 14.03 10.58
CA PRO A 97 -9.99 13.88 10.75
C PRO A 97 -9.33 15.16 11.26
N ARG A 98 -8.31 15.00 12.12
CA ARG A 98 -7.46 16.11 12.58
C ARG A 98 -6.59 16.69 11.48
N TRP A 99 -6.26 15.88 10.48
CA TRP A 99 -5.45 16.25 9.35
C TRP A 99 -5.76 15.35 8.16
N CYS A 100 -5.77 15.90 6.95
CA CYS A 100 -5.78 15.13 5.71
C CYS A 100 -4.94 15.83 4.64
N ASP A 101 -4.35 15.04 3.77
CA ASP A 101 -3.72 15.51 2.54
C ASP A 101 -3.97 14.52 1.40
N SER A 102 -3.93 14.97 0.16
CA SER A 102 -4.22 14.18 -1.02
C SER A 102 -3.27 14.47 -2.17
N VAL A 103 -2.89 13.43 -2.92
CA VAL A 103 -2.14 13.59 -4.18
C VAL A 103 -3.11 13.65 -5.33
N SER A 104 -2.95 14.61 -6.24
CA SER A 104 -3.72 14.62 -7.48
C SER A 104 -3.02 13.75 -8.52
N GLU A 105 -3.40 12.48 -8.59
CA GLU A 105 -2.95 11.53 -9.60
C GLU A 105 -4.15 10.76 -10.20
N LEU A 106 -4.05 10.43 -11.48
CA LEU A 106 -5.08 9.67 -12.20
C LEU A 106 -5.05 8.20 -11.82
N HIS A 107 -3.86 7.60 -11.75
CA HIS A 107 -3.70 6.18 -11.47
C HIS A 107 -3.21 5.94 -10.04
N SER A 108 -3.61 4.82 -9.46
CA SER A 108 -3.27 4.44 -8.11
C SER A 108 -1.79 4.15 -8.04
N SER A 109 -1.04 5.07 -7.47
CA SER A 109 0.40 4.96 -7.44
C SER A 109 0.92 4.33 -6.14
N SER A 110 0.04 3.60 -5.43
CA SER A 110 0.48 2.62 -4.42
C SER A 110 1.22 3.25 -3.23
N TRP A 111 0.73 4.39 -2.75
CA TRP A 111 1.30 5.17 -1.64
C TRP A 111 1.17 4.51 -0.26
N PHE A 112 0.29 3.51 -0.10
CA PHE A 112 -0.14 3.00 1.21
C PHE A 112 0.15 1.50 1.41
N TYR A 113 1.43 1.15 1.55
CA TYR A 113 1.81 -0.23 1.91
C TYR A 113 1.90 -0.44 3.42
N GLY A 114 2.41 0.54 4.16
CA GLY A 114 2.48 0.46 5.61
C GLY A 114 3.10 1.70 6.25
N GLN A 115 3.33 1.60 7.56
CA GLN A 115 3.99 2.62 8.36
C GLN A 115 5.49 2.36 8.47
N LEU A 116 6.29 3.40 8.26
CA LEU A 116 7.75 3.36 8.40
C LEU A 116 8.19 3.86 9.79
N THR A 117 7.60 4.97 10.24
CA THR A 117 7.79 5.57 11.58
C THR A 117 6.47 6.15 12.07
N ASP A 118 6.40 6.69 13.29
CA ASP A 118 5.19 7.32 13.84
C ASP A 118 4.56 8.41 12.96
N SER A 119 5.31 9.02 12.04
CA SER A 119 4.76 10.08 11.17
C SER A 119 4.90 9.81 9.66
N VAL A 120 5.48 8.69 9.26
CA VAL A 120 5.83 8.42 7.86
C VAL A 120 5.20 7.12 7.41
N VAL A 121 4.43 7.19 6.31
CA VAL A 121 3.97 6.00 5.58
C VAL A 121 4.87 5.74 4.38
N TRP A 122 4.97 4.47 3.98
CA TRP A 122 5.71 4.05 2.81
C TRP A 122 4.82 3.37 1.78
N GLY A 123 5.20 3.53 0.51
CA GLY A 123 4.56 2.93 -0.66
C GLY A 123 5.54 2.14 -1.53
N SER A 124 5.06 1.65 -2.66
CA SER A 124 5.86 0.82 -3.58
C SER A 124 7.05 1.59 -4.20
N GLY A 125 7.98 0.83 -4.80
CA GLY A 125 9.14 1.39 -5.52
C GLY A 125 10.41 0.55 -5.41
N LEU A 126 10.50 -0.31 -4.38
CA LEU A 126 11.70 -1.11 -4.14
C LEU A 126 11.95 -2.08 -5.31
N PRO A 127 13.21 -2.29 -5.73
CA PRO A 127 14.46 -1.86 -5.07
C PRO A 127 14.97 -0.45 -5.41
N ASN A 128 14.47 0.17 -6.47
CA ASN A 128 15.12 1.36 -7.07
C ASN A 128 14.62 2.67 -6.48
N SER A 129 13.51 2.63 -5.76
CA SER A 129 12.98 3.77 -5.03
C SER A 129 12.10 3.34 -3.87
N ILE A 130 11.64 4.31 -3.10
CA ILE A 130 10.58 4.13 -2.11
C ILE A 130 9.75 5.39 -2.07
N LYS A 131 8.43 5.24 -2.08
CA LYS A 131 7.49 6.34 -1.88
C LYS A 131 7.33 6.60 -0.40
N LEU A 132 7.46 7.86 0.00
CA LEU A 132 7.36 8.30 1.39
C LEU A 132 6.37 9.44 1.51
N TRP A 133 5.50 9.37 2.51
CA TRP A 133 4.59 10.46 2.84
C TRP A 133 4.59 10.69 4.34
N LYS A 134 5.14 11.83 4.74
CA LYS A 134 5.17 12.27 6.12
C LYS A 134 3.97 13.18 6.41
N ILE A 135 3.33 13.00 7.56
CA ILE A 135 2.23 13.85 8.00
C ILE A 135 2.69 15.32 8.01
N GLY A 136 1.92 16.18 7.36
CA GLY A 136 2.22 17.62 7.24
C GLY A 136 3.24 17.98 6.17
N GLU A 137 3.78 17.02 5.42
CA GLU A 137 4.72 17.26 4.33
C GLU A 137 4.21 16.68 3.00
N LYS A 138 4.76 17.19 1.89
CA LYS A 138 4.39 16.68 0.57
C LYS A 138 4.94 15.26 0.36
N PRO A 139 4.15 14.35 -0.21
CA PRO A 139 4.62 13.02 -0.58
C PRO A 139 5.70 13.12 -1.65
N HIS A 140 6.69 12.24 -1.57
CA HIS A 140 7.81 12.22 -2.50
C HIS A 140 8.36 10.81 -2.69
N GLU A 141 9.09 10.63 -3.78
CA GLU A 141 9.80 9.39 -4.10
C GLU A 141 11.29 9.57 -3.81
N LEU A 142 11.84 8.67 -3.00
CA LEU A 142 13.26 8.60 -2.69
C LEU A 142 13.89 7.54 -3.60
N LYS A 143 14.77 7.96 -4.51
CA LYS A 143 15.57 7.03 -5.32
C LYS A 143 16.58 6.30 -4.44
N LEU A 144 16.75 5.00 -4.69
CA LEU A 144 17.59 4.10 -3.92
C LEU A 144 18.58 3.36 -4.82
N ASN A 145 19.73 3.02 -4.26
CA ASN A 145 20.70 2.13 -4.88
C ASN A 145 20.62 0.74 -4.23
N PRO A 146 20.29 -0.31 -5.00
CA PRO A 146 20.31 -1.67 -4.48
C PRO A 146 21.73 -2.22 -4.39
N GLU A 147 22.02 -2.86 -3.27
CA GLU A 147 23.25 -3.60 -3.01
C GLU A 147 22.91 -5.02 -2.55
N PHE A 148 23.84 -5.95 -2.72
CA PHE A 148 23.63 -7.35 -2.36
C PHE A 148 24.84 -7.87 -1.56
N GLU A 149 24.58 -8.49 -0.41
CA GLU A 149 25.59 -9.13 0.43
C GLU A 149 25.29 -10.63 0.55
N GLY A 150 26.13 -11.44 -0.11
CA GLY A 150 26.08 -12.90 -0.02
C GLY A 150 24.93 -13.57 -0.77
N CYS A 151 24.14 -12.82 -1.55
CA CYS A 151 23.03 -13.30 -2.38
C CYS A 151 22.88 -12.43 -3.65
N SER A 152 21.90 -12.71 -4.50
CA SER A 152 21.65 -11.92 -5.74
C SER A 152 20.17 -11.79 -6.14
N LYS A 153 19.27 -12.54 -5.51
CA LYS A 153 17.82 -12.45 -5.73
C LYS A 153 17.19 -11.67 -4.59
N LYS A 154 16.55 -10.55 -4.95
CA LYS A 154 15.92 -9.62 -4.01
C LYS A 154 14.74 -10.25 -3.26
N VAL A 155 14.40 -9.61 -2.15
CA VAL A 155 13.11 -9.80 -1.45
C VAL A 155 12.11 -8.78 -1.99
N ASP A 156 10.90 -9.22 -2.27
CA ASP A 156 9.79 -8.34 -2.62
C ASP A 156 9.13 -7.84 -1.34
N ALA A 157 9.26 -6.54 -1.07
CA ALA A 157 8.86 -5.92 0.18
C ALA A 157 7.35 -6.07 0.44
N ARG A 158 7.01 -6.62 1.60
CA ARG A 158 5.65 -6.65 2.15
C ARG A 158 5.54 -5.81 3.42
N ARG A 159 6.63 -5.72 4.17
CA ARG A 159 6.73 -5.01 5.44
C ARG A 159 8.07 -4.32 5.54
N ILE A 160 8.06 -3.15 6.15
CA ILE A 160 9.26 -2.40 6.49
C ILE A 160 9.08 -1.90 7.91
N HIS A 161 10.04 -2.17 8.77
CA HIS A 161 10.01 -1.78 10.17
C HIS A 161 11.33 -1.16 10.59
N GLU A 162 11.31 -0.41 11.69
CA GLU A 162 12.54 0.07 12.33
C GLU A 162 13.47 -1.09 12.65
N TRP A 163 14.76 -0.82 12.49
CA TRP A 163 15.86 -1.76 12.69
C TRP A 163 16.97 -1.10 13.49
N VAL A 164 17.95 -1.90 13.90
CA VAL A 164 19.12 -1.41 14.65
C VAL A 164 19.89 -0.36 13.84
N ASP A 165 20.65 0.48 14.55
CA ASP A 165 21.41 1.61 13.99
C ASP A 165 20.56 2.67 13.25
N GLY A 166 19.28 2.80 13.59
CA GLY A 166 18.38 3.78 12.96
C GLY A 166 18.08 3.50 11.48
N LYS A 167 18.23 2.24 11.06
CA LYS A 167 17.90 1.76 9.72
C LYS A 167 16.51 1.10 9.73
N PHE A 168 16.12 0.56 8.60
CA PHE A 168 14.86 -0.19 8.47
C PHE A 168 15.11 -1.57 7.90
N ILE A 169 14.41 -2.57 8.41
CA ILE A 169 14.44 -3.92 7.88
C ILE A 169 13.28 -4.11 6.91
N VAL A 170 13.58 -4.68 5.75
CA VAL A 170 12.63 -4.99 4.70
C VAL A 170 12.39 -6.49 4.70
N LEU A 171 11.14 -6.87 4.89
CA LEU A 171 10.66 -8.24 4.97
C LEU A 171 9.63 -8.48 3.88
N GLY A 172 9.55 -9.71 3.37
CA GLY A 172 8.50 -10.04 2.43
C GLY A 172 8.71 -11.36 1.73
N THR A 173 8.30 -11.39 0.47
CA THR A 173 8.18 -12.60 -0.32
C THR A 173 9.44 -12.84 -1.16
N ALA A 174 9.66 -14.09 -1.53
CA ALA A 174 10.68 -14.46 -2.51
C ALA A 174 10.05 -15.24 -3.67
N SER A 175 10.41 -14.91 -4.91
CA SER A 175 10.03 -15.68 -6.09
C SER A 175 11.10 -16.71 -6.41
N VAL A 176 10.76 -17.98 -6.25
CA VAL A 176 11.65 -19.13 -6.41
C VAL A 176 11.05 -20.08 -7.44
N ASN A 177 11.72 -20.27 -8.57
CA ASN A 177 11.28 -21.18 -9.64
C ASN A 177 9.80 -20.98 -10.06
N GLY A 178 9.36 -19.72 -10.14
CA GLY A 178 7.98 -19.36 -10.49
C GLY A 178 6.96 -19.54 -9.36
N LYS A 179 7.38 -19.91 -8.15
CA LYS A 179 6.55 -19.98 -6.95
C LYS A 179 6.88 -18.81 -6.01
N THR A 180 5.86 -18.23 -5.40
CA THR A 180 6.04 -17.19 -4.38
C THR A 180 6.09 -17.83 -3.00
N LEU A 181 7.18 -17.63 -2.28
CA LEU A 181 7.30 -17.92 -0.86
C LEU A 181 6.79 -16.70 -0.09
N GLU A 182 5.78 -16.91 0.76
CA GLU A 182 5.20 -15.85 1.61
C GLU A 182 6.22 -15.21 2.56
N ASN A 183 7.25 -15.97 2.94
CA ASN A 183 8.32 -15.52 3.81
C ASN A 183 9.68 -15.88 3.20
N ALA A 184 10.45 -14.87 2.82
CA ALA A 184 11.77 -15.01 2.21
C ALA A 184 12.81 -15.68 3.14
N PHE A 185 12.57 -15.80 4.44
CA PHE A 185 13.49 -16.50 5.35
C PHE A 185 13.74 -17.97 4.99
N PHE A 186 12.78 -18.60 4.30
CA PHE A 186 12.87 -19.99 3.82
C PHE A 186 13.50 -20.13 2.42
N ALA A 187 13.78 -19.01 1.74
CA ALA A 187 14.32 -19.04 0.38
C ALA A 187 15.67 -19.76 0.23
N PRO A 188 16.61 -19.76 1.22
CA PRO A 188 17.87 -20.49 1.08
C PRO A 188 17.72 -22.01 0.98
N GLU A 189 16.57 -22.58 1.35
CA GLU A 189 16.29 -24.01 1.11
C GLU A 189 16.27 -24.36 -0.39
N TYR A 190 16.20 -23.33 -1.24
CA TYR A 190 16.12 -23.46 -2.69
C TYR A 190 17.36 -22.94 -3.42
N GLY A 191 18.33 -22.34 -2.73
CA GLY A 191 19.56 -21.82 -3.33
C GLY A 191 20.20 -20.68 -2.53
N ASP A 192 21.54 -20.61 -2.60
CA ASP A 192 22.34 -19.58 -1.93
C ASP A 192 22.19 -18.19 -2.56
N GLU A 193 21.64 -18.11 -3.78
CA GLU A 193 21.38 -16.87 -4.48
C GLU A 193 20.23 -16.05 -3.88
N TYR A 194 19.37 -16.65 -3.06
CA TYR A 194 18.19 -15.97 -2.52
C TYR A 194 18.48 -15.19 -1.23
N CYS A 195 18.24 -13.89 -1.27
CA CYS A 195 18.28 -13.05 -0.09
C CYS A 195 17.07 -13.34 0.82
N GLN A 196 17.26 -13.14 2.11
CA GLN A 196 16.26 -13.46 3.13
C GLN A 196 15.55 -12.21 3.68
N TYR A 197 16.24 -11.07 3.64
CA TYR A 197 15.73 -9.76 4.02
C TYR A 197 16.54 -8.67 3.30
N ALA A 198 16.18 -7.41 3.52
CA ALA A 198 17.03 -6.29 3.17
C ALA A 198 17.11 -5.28 4.32
N VAL A 199 18.13 -4.44 4.30
CA VAL A 199 18.25 -3.28 5.20
C VAL A 199 18.20 -2.02 4.35
N LEU A 200 17.23 -1.16 4.64
CA LEU A 200 17.04 0.14 4.03
C LEU A 200 17.68 1.21 4.90
N ASP A 201 18.67 1.91 4.34
CA ASP A 201 19.29 3.11 4.91
C ASP A 201 18.79 4.32 4.11
N THR A 202 17.82 5.04 4.67
CA THR A 202 17.18 6.19 4.01
C THR A 202 18.10 7.41 3.93
N LEU A 203 19.06 7.54 4.84
CA LEU A 203 20.04 8.62 4.83
C LEU A 203 21.05 8.44 3.70
N LYS A 204 21.57 7.21 3.54
CA LYS A 204 22.49 6.85 2.44
C LYS A 204 21.77 6.57 1.13
N ARG A 205 20.45 6.36 1.17
CA ARG A 205 19.62 5.98 0.02
C ARG A 205 20.04 4.66 -0.59
N ILE A 206 20.32 3.69 0.27
CA ILE A 206 20.77 2.35 -0.11
C ILE A 206 19.78 1.32 0.45
N VAL A 207 19.48 0.28 -0.34
CA VAL A 207 18.84 -0.94 0.15
C VAL A 207 19.77 -2.11 -0.06
N THR A 208 20.28 -2.67 1.04
CA THR A 208 21.22 -3.79 1.02
C THR A 208 20.46 -5.09 1.26
N TYR A 209 20.37 -5.94 0.25
CA TYR A 209 19.76 -7.26 0.35
C TYR A 209 20.75 -8.26 0.94
N LYS A 210 20.31 -9.00 1.97
CA LYS A 210 21.20 -9.79 2.81
C LYS A 210 20.70 -11.22 3.00
N ARG A 211 21.65 -12.12 3.26
CA ARG A 211 21.38 -13.41 3.90
C ARG A 211 21.41 -13.25 5.42
N LEU A 212 20.74 -14.16 6.12
CA LEU A 212 20.83 -14.21 7.57
C LEU A 212 22.23 -14.63 7.99
N GLU A 213 22.82 -13.79 8.84
CA GLU A 213 24.04 -14.09 9.55
C GLU A 213 23.72 -15.07 10.70
N LYS A 214 24.74 -15.78 11.19
CA LYS A 214 24.57 -16.89 12.13
C LYS A 214 23.91 -16.45 13.45
N ASP A 215 24.25 -15.26 13.92
CA ASP A 215 23.69 -14.62 15.10
C ASP A 215 22.23 -14.17 14.93
N LEU A 216 21.76 -14.03 13.69
CA LEU A 216 20.38 -13.68 13.34
C LEU A 216 19.53 -14.88 12.92
N GLU A 217 20.06 -16.11 12.90
CA GLU A 217 19.30 -17.30 12.48
C GLU A 217 18.02 -17.53 13.29
N TRP A 218 17.99 -17.08 14.54
CA TRP A 218 16.81 -17.25 15.41
C TRP A 218 15.58 -16.51 14.88
N ILE A 219 15.73 -15.49 14.02
CA ILE A 219 14.60 -14.74 13.46
C ILE A 219 13.87 -15.48 12.33
N ARG A 220 14.40 -16.62 11.87
CA ARG A 220 13.74 -17.44 10.82
C ARG A 220 12.35 -17.93 11.22
N LYS A 221 12.09 -18.08 12.51
CA LYS A 221 10.78 -18.47 13.05
C LYS A 221 9.78 -17.32 13.14
N CYS A 222 10.23 -16.08 12.95
CA CYS A 222 9.39 -14.90 13.08
C CYS A 222 8.42 -14.79 11.90
N ASP A 223 7.15 -14.57 12.20
CA ASP A 223 6.20 -14.09 11.21
C ASP A 223 6.46 -12.62 10.92
N ASP A 224 6.83 -11.81 11.93
CA ASP A 224 7.21 -10.40 11.79
C ASP A 224 8.27 -9.99 12.79
N LEU A 225 8.99 -8.89 12.53
CA LEU A 225 10.03 -8.39 13.41
C LEU A 225 10.24 -6.88 13.30
N LYS A 226 10.70 -6.27 14.38
CA LYS A 226 11.13 -4.87 14.45
C LYS A 226 12.18 -4.68 15.53
N ALA A 227 13.01 -3.66 15.43
CA ALA A 227 13.87 -3.23 16.53
C ALA A 227 13.24 -2.06 17.30
N ILE A 228 13.53 -1.98 18.60
CA ILE A 228 13.29 -0.79 19.43
C ILE A 228 14.59 -0.50 20.18
N GLY A 229 15.32 0.53 19.75
CA GLY A 229 16.71 0.70 20.16
C GLY A 229 17.56 -0.49 19.70
N GLU A 230 18.25 -1.13 20.65
CA GLU A 230 19.10 -2.31 20.39
C GLU A 230 18.33 -3.64 20.48
N ASP A 231 17.09 -3.61 20.99
CA ASP A 231 16.31 -4.82 21.21
C ASP A 231 15.54 -5.21 19.95
N VAL A 232 15.75 -6.45 19.47
CA VAL A 232 15.04 -7.01 18.33
C VAL A 232 13.84 -7.82 18.82
N TYR A 233 12.66 -7.34 18.47
CA TYR A 233 11.37 -7.97 18.74
C TYR A 233 10.96 -8.87 17.58
N CYS A 234 10.56 -10.08 17.90
CA CYS A 234 10.09 -11.10 16.98
C CYS A 234 8.68 -11.53 17.40
N LEU A 235 7.76 -11.45 16.45
CA LEU A 235 6.39 -11.90 16.59
C LEU A 235 6.20 -13.17 15.78
N PHE A 236 5.68 -14.22 16.40
CA PHE A 236 5.34 -15.45 15.68
C PHE A 236 4.10 -16.12 16.24
N LEU A 237 3.31 -16.69 15.33
CA LEU A 237 2.09 -17.42 15.59
C LEU A 237 2.36 -18.92 15.49
N ASP A 238 2.24 -19.62 16.62
CA ASP A 238 2.11 -21.07 16.59
C ASP A 238 0.72 -21.44 16.09
N LYS A 239 0.62 -21.80 14.81
CA LYS A 239 -0.64 -22.17 14.15
C LYS A 239 -1.24 -23.48 14.67
N ARG A 240 -0.49 -24.30 15.41
CA ARG A 240 -1.01 -25.54 16.02
C ARG A 240 -1.67 -25.24 17.35
N LEU A 241 -0.99 -24.47 18.20
CA LEU A 241 -1.49 -24.10 19.52
C LEU A 241 -2.41 -22.88 19.48
N PHE A 242 -2.39 -22.11 18.39
CA PHE A 242 -3.02 -20.80 18.25
C PHE A 242 -2.55 -19.82 19.33
N ASN A 243 -1.25 -19.82 19.60
CA ASN A 243 -0.60 -18.90 20.54
C ASN A 243 0.27 -17.91 19.77
N VAL A 244 0.24 -16.65 20.20
CA VAL A 244 1.13 -15.61 19.69
C VAL A 244 2.25 -15.42 20.69
N TYR A 245 3.48 -15.54 20.22
CA TYR A 245 4.67 -15.38 21.05
C TYR A 245 5.41 -14.11 20.67
N VAL A 246 5.93 -13.44 21.70
CA VAL A 246 6.84 -12.30 21.56
C VAL A 246 8.19 -12.73 22.10
N ALA A 247 9.20 -12.75 21.23
CA ALA A 247 10.59 -12.96 21.62
C ALA A 247 11.38 -11.67 21.47
N VAL A 248 12.31 -11.43 22.39
CA VAL A 248 13.24 -10.31 22.39
C VAL A 248 14.65 -10.87 22.43
N ASN A 249 15.47 -10.55 21.43
CA ASN A 249 16.85 -11.04 21.30
C ASN A 249 16.96 -12.56 21.52
N SER A 250 16.14 -13.33 20.80
CA SER A 250 15.99 -14.80 20.88
C SER A 250 15.24 -15.38 22.09
N GLU A 251 15.08 -14.63 23.18
CA GLU A 251 14.39 -15.09 24.39
C GLU A 251 12.88 -14.83 24.31
N ILE A 252 12.05 -15.83 24.60
CA ILE A 252 10.60 -15.64 24.70
C ILE A 252 10.31 -14.79 25.94
N LYS A 253 9.68 -13.63 25.75
CA LYS A 253 9.31 -12.71 26.84
C LYS A 253 7.83 -12.79 27.19
N ASP A 254 6.98 -13.04 26.20
CA ASP A 254 5.53 -13.11 26.42
C ASP A 254 4.89 -14.17 25.50
N SER A 255 3.76 -14.68 25.97
CA SER A 255 2.88 -15.61 25.27
C SER A 255 1.44 -15.11 25.42
N LEU A 256 0.93 -14.45 24.38
CA LEU A 256 -0.43 -13.96 24.33
C LEU A 256 -1.35 -15.16 24.03
N MET A 257 -1.99 -15.69 25.08
CA MET A 257 -2.76 -16.94 25.01
C MET A 257 -4.12 -16.79 24.34
N LYS A 258 -4.52 -17.91 23.71
CA LYS A 258 -5.78 -18.24 23.03
C LYS A 258 -7.09 -17.93 23.77
N GLU A 259 -7.11 -17.86 25.10
CA GLU A 259 -8.39 -17.80 25.84
C GLU A 259 -9.20 -16.50 25.60
N THR A 260 -8.55 -15.46 25.10
CA THR A 260 -9.17 -14.17 24.81
C THR A 260 -9.70 -14.07 23.37
N PHE A 261 -9.26 -14.94 22.43
CA PHE A 261 -9.59 -14.84 20.99
C PHE A 261 -9.71 -16.20 20.29
N LYS A 262 -10.75 -16.37 19.47
CA LYS A 262 -10.84 -17.51 18.53
C LYS A 262 -9.97 -17.26 17.30
N LEU A 263 -8.65 -17.40 17.45
CA LEU A 263 -7.75 -17.44 16.29
C LEU A 263 -8.08 -18.69 15.45
N ASN A 264 -8.06 -18.51 14.13
CA ASN A 264 -8.25 -19.60 13.18
C ASN A 264 -6.98 -19.77 12.32
N ARG A 265 -6.96 -20.77 11.43
CA ARG A 265 -5.80 -21.09 10.58
C ARG A 265 -5.33 -19.95 9.65
N PHE A 266 -6.18 -18.95 9.44
CA PHE A 266 -5.91 -17.78 8.61
C PHE A 266 -5.49 -16.56 9.44
N ALA A 267 -5.35 -16.71 10.77
CA ALA A 267 -4.81 -15.65 11.59
C ALA A 267 -3.39 -15.28 11.13
N ASN A 268 -3.16 -13.98 11.05
CA ASN A 268 -1.87 -13.38 10.76
C ASN A 268 -1.49 -12.48 11.94
N VAL A 269 -0.18 -12.33 12.14
CA VAL A 269 0.37 -11.44 13.14
C VAL A 269 1.36 -10.52 12.46
N ALA A 270 1.34 -9.24 12.81
CA ALA A 270 2.24 -8.25 12.25
C ALA A 270 2.44 -7.07 13.21
N PHE A 271 3.55 -6.36 13.08
CA PHE A 271 3.72 -5.07 13.72
C PHE A 271 3.07 -3.96 12.90
N ILE A 272 2.46 -2.98 13.58
CA ILE A 272 1.92 -1.75 12.99
C ILE A 272 2.26 -0.57 13.91
N GLY A 273 3.37 0.08 13.61
CA GLY A 273 3.97 1.09 14.48
C GLY A 273 4.30 0.51 15.86
N SER A 274 3.80 1.14 16.92
CA SER A 274 3.93 0.70 18.30
C SER A 274 3.02 -0.47 18.69
N TYR A 275 2.09 -0.89 17.82
CA TYR A 275 1.12 -1.95 18.08
C TYR A 275 1.47 -3.27 17.38
N MET A 276 0.88 -4.34 17.89
CA MET A 276 0.80 -5.63 17.22
C MET A 276 -0.61 -5.83 16.70
N ASN A 277 -0.73 -6.04 15.39
CA ASN A 277 -1.93 -6.54 14.77
C ASN A 277 -1.96 -8.06 14.93
N ILE A 278 -2.96 -8.57 15.63
CA ILE A 278 -3.22 -9.99 15.85
C ILE A 278 -4.61 -10.28 15.27
N TYR A 279 -4.63 -10.73 14.02
CA TYR A 279 -5.85 -10.96 13.25
C TYR A 279 -6.74 -9.71 13.11
N GLN A 280 -7.83 -9.63 13.88
CA GLN A 280 -8.79 -8.51 13.90
C GLN A 280 -8.65 -7.64 15.15
N SER A 281 -7.61 -7.87 15.95
CA SER A 281 -7.40 -7.19 17.22
C SER A 281 -6.06 -6.47 17.23
N LEU A 282 -5.99 -5.34 17.95
CA LEU A 282 -4.74 -4.63 18.18
C LEU A 282 -4.34 -4.71 19.64
N CYS A 283 -3.06 -4.95 19.84
CA CYS A 283 -2.43 -5.05 21.14
C CYS A 283 -1.28 -4.05 21.20
N ALA A 284 -1.32 -3.10 22.14
CA ALA A 284 -0.14 -2.35 22.52
C ALA A 284 0.77 -3.25 23.36
N PHE A 285 2.07 -3.16 23.10
CA PHE A 285 3.08 -3.88 23.86
C PHE A 285 4.16 -2.90 24.32
N GLY A 286 4.48 -2.94 25.61
CA GLY A 286 5.61 -2.24 26.21
C GLY A 286 6.30 -3.14 27.23
N ASN A 287 7.45 -2.71 27.78
CA ASN A 287 8.32 -3.48 28.69
C ASN A 287 7.56 -4.36 29.73
N GLY A 288 7.19 -5.57 29.35
CA GLY A 288 6.48 -6.55 30.19
C GLY A 288 4.97 -6.36 30.36
N TRP A 289 4.32 -5.44 29.65
CA TRP A 289 2.87 -5.26 29.68
C TRP A 289 2.25 -5.27 28.29
N HIS A 290 1.01 -5.76 28.22
CA HIS A 290 0.20 -5.70 27.01
C HIS A 290 -1.16 -5.07 27.33
N LYS A 291 -1.65 -4.23 26.42
CA LYS A 291 -2.99 -3.63 26.50
C LYS A 291 -3.72 -3.89 25.20
N TRP A 292 -4.85 -4.60 25.29
CA TRP A 292 -5.77 -4.80 24.17
C TRP A 292 -6.57 -3.54 23.96
N ILE A 293 -6.60 -3.08 22.70
CA ILE A 293 -7.11 -1.75 22.41
C ILE A 293 -8.32 -1.78 21.49
N THR A 294 -8.53 -2.80 20.66
CA THR A 294 -9.70 -2.82 19.77
C THR A 294 -9.92 -4.17 19.09
N ASN A 295 -11.16 -4.40 18.66
CA ASN A 295 -11.50 -5.22 17.49
C ASN A 295 -11.71 -4.25 16.31
N PHE A 296 -10.83 -4.24 15.31
CA PHE A 296 -10.96 -3.36 14.14
C PHE A 296 -11.54 -4.13 12.95
N ASN A 297 -12.40 -3.47 12.18
CA ASN A 297 -12.81 -3.96 10.85
C ASN A 297 -11.93 -3.29 9.79
N SER A 298 -11.36 -4.05 8.86
CA SER A 298 -10.61 -3.49 7.72
C SER A 298 -11.51 -2.84 6.66
N GLN A 299 -12.82 -3.06 6.75
CA GLN A 299 -13.83 -2.36 5.96
C GLN A 299 -14.52 -1.33 6.86
N GLY A 300 -14.05 -0.08 6.77
CA GLY A 300 -14.48 1.03 7.62
C GLY A 300 -13.45 1.39 8.70
N ILE A 301 -13.58 2.58 9.27
CA ILE A 301 -12.68 3.08 10.30
C ILE A 301 -13.42 2.94 11.63
N SER A 302 -13.41 1.75 12.24
CA SER A 302 -14.07 1.50 13.52
C SER A 302 -13.10 0.95 14.56
N PHE A 303 -13.11 1.57 15.75
CA PHE A 303 -12.24 1.24 16.87
C PHE A 303 -13.07 1.01 18.12
N GLY A 304 -13.09 -0.23 18.59
CA GLY A 304 -13.75 -0.58 19.86
C GLY A 304 -12.84 -0.30 21.05
N ASP A 305 -13.40 0.03 22.22
CA ASP A 305 -12.64 0.22 23.46
C ASP A 305 -12.35 -1.10 24.22
N GLY A 306 -12.85 -2.23 23.69
CA GLY A 306 -12.79 -3.55 24.31
C GLY A 306 -13.93 -3.86 25.29
N ASN A 307 -14.76 -2.87 25.64
CA ASN A 307 -15.93 -3.01 26.51
C ASN A 307 -17.26 -2.99 25.73
N GLY A 308 -17.21 -2.80 24.41
CA GLY A 308 -18.37 -2.83 23.52
C GLY A 308 -18.77 -1.47 22.96
N ASP A 309 -18.07 -0.39 23.33
CA ASP A 309 -18.22 0.93 22.74
C ASP A 309 -17.30 1.05 21.51
N TYR A 310 -17.77 1.73 20.47
CA TYR A 310 -17.05 1.88 19.20
C TYR A 310 -17.02 3.34 18.74
N ILE A 311 -15.83 3.80 18.33
CA ILE A 311 -15.64 5.05 17.56
C ILE A 311 -15.63 4.66 16.10
N THR A 312 -16.49 5.28 15.29
CA THR A 312 -16.58 4.99 13.86
C THR A 312 -16.51 6.27 13.05
N TYR A 313 -15.72 6.25 11.97
CA TYR A 313 -15.66 7.33 10.99
C TYR A 313 -16.20 6.82 9.64
N GLU A 314 -17.05 7.64 9.02
CA GLU A 314 -17.62 7.44 7.68
C GLU A 314 -16.72 8.01 6.57
#